data_AF-A0A816FXC4-F1
#
_entry.id   AF-A0A816FXC4-F1
#
_cell.length_a   1.000
_cell.length_b   1.000
_cell.length_c   1.000
_cell.angle_alpha   90.00
_cell.angle_beta   90.00
_cell.angle_gamma   90.00
#
_symmetry.space_group_name_H-M   'P 1'
#
loop_
_entity.id
_entity.type
_entity.pdbx_description
1 polymer ?
#
loop_
_entity_poly.entity_id
_entity_poly.type
_entity_poly.pdbx_seq_one_letter_code
_entity_poly.pdbx_strand_id
1 'polypeptide(L)'
;DHRLITLEQLKLIHDKLNNIQQIIDTYVTMTDRQLEQYHNGQMLITSPLLDEQQKQIINIYSQLQTCKKDLNTCQTNLNEMEKNEEH
;
A
#
# COMPACT_ATOMS: atom_id res chain seq x y z
N ASP A 1 -12.86 -7.61 -25.31
CA ASP A 1 -12.34 -8.44 -24.21
C ASP A 1 -11.22 -7.77 -23.42
N HIS A 2 -10.11 -7.38 -24.05
CA HIS A 2 -8.96 -6.77 -23.36
C HIS A 2 -9.28 -5.54 -22.47
N ARG A 3 -10.20 -4.66 -22.89
CA ARG A 3 -10.66 -3.53 -22.05
C ARG A 3 -11.28 -3.98 -20.73
N LEU A 4 -12.03 -5.08 -20.74
CA LEU A 4 -12.65 -5.64 -19.54
C LEU A 4 -11.57 -6.17 -18.58
N ILE A 5 -10.58 -6.88 -19.11
CA ILE A 5 -9.44 -7.41 -18.33
C ILE A 5 -8.66 -6.27 -17.66
N THR A 6 -8.40 -5.17 -18.38
CA THR A 6 -7.69 -4.02 -17.79
C THR A 6 -8.52 -3.32 -16.71
N LEU A 7 -9.84 -3.21 -16.87
CA LEU A 7 -10.72 -2.67 -15.83
C LEU A 7 -10.75 -3.56 -14.58
N GLU A 8 -10.76 -4.87 -14.73
CA GLU A 8 -10.69 -5.82 -13.61
C GLU A 8 -9.34 -5.72 -12.87
N GLN A 9 -8.23 -5.55 -13.61
CA GLN A 9 -6.91 -5.32 -13.02
C GLN A 9 -6.85 -4.01 -12.24
N LEU A 10 -7.39 -2.91 -12.78
CA LEU A 10 -7.47 -1.62 -12.09
C LEU A 10 -8.33 -1.71 -10.81
N LYS A 11 -9.44 -2.44 -10.86
CA LYS A 11 -10.28 -2.69 -9.69
C LYS A 11 -9.51 -3.46 -8.60
N LEU A 12 -8.77 -4.50 -8.98
CA LEU A 12 -7.95 -5.26 -8.05
C LEU A 12 -6.84 -4.38 -7.42
N ILE A 13 -6.20 -3.52 -8.20
CA ILE A 13 -5.21 -2.56 -7.68
C ILE A 13 -5.86 -1.60 -6.69
N HIS A 14 -7.05 -1.09 -7.00
CA HIS A 14 -7.81 -0.22 -6.10
C HIS A 14 -8.12 -0.93 -4.77
N ASP A 15 -8.59 -2.18 -4.80
CA ASP A 15 -8.88 -2.95 -3.60
C ASP A 15 -7.61 -3.19 -2.76
N LYS A 16 -6.46 -3.48 -3.41
CA LYS A 16 -5.17 -3.58 -2.72
C LYS A 16 -4.77 -2.26 -2.05
N LEU A 17 -4.93 -1.13 -2.74
CA LEU A 17 -4.62 0.19 -2.20
C LEU A 17 -5.52 0.55 -1.01
N ASN A 18 -6.81 0.22 -1.08
CA ASN A 18 -7.74 0.40 0.04
C ASN A 18 -7.32 -0.43 1.27
N ASN A 19 -6.89 -1.67 1.07
CA ASN A 19 -6.37 -2.50 2.17
C ASN A 19 -5.09 -1.89 2.77
N ILE A 20 -4.15 -1.44 1.92
CA ILE A 20 -2.94 -0.75 2.40
C ILE A 20 -3.31 0.50 3.22
N GLN A 21 -4.31 1.28 2.79
CA GLN A 21 -4.78 2.45 3.53
C GLN A 21 -5.30 2.04 4.93
N GLN A 22 -6.11 0.99 5.02
CA GLN A 22 -6.61 0.50 6.32
C GLN A 22 -5.49 0.03 7.25
N ILE A 23 -4.44 -0.60 6.69
CA ILE A 23 -3.24 -0.99 7.44
C ILE A 23 -2.52 0.26 7.96
N ILE A 24 -2.37 1.29 7.13
CA ILE A 24 -1.74 2.56 7.53
C ILE A 24 -2.56 3.23 8.64
N ASP A 25 -3.88 3.33 8.50
CA ASP A 25 -4.75 3.96 9.50
C ASP A 25 -4.65 3.23 10.86
N THR A 26 -4.61 1.90 10.82
CA THR A 26 -4.42 1.06 12.01
C THR A 26 -3.05 1.30 12.65
N TYR A 27 -1.99 1.35 11.83
CA TYR A 27 -0.63 1.60 12.27
C TYR A 27 -0.51 2.97 12.95
N VAL A 28 -1.03 4.02 12.31
CA VAL A 28 -1.03 5.39 12.85
C VAL A 28 -1.75 5.45 14.19
N THR A 29 -2.95 4.88 14.28
CA THR A 29 -3.73 4.83 15.54
C THR A 29 -2.96 4.12 16.66
N MET A 30 -2.29 3.01 16.34
CA MET A 30 -1.46 2.29 17.30
C MET A 30 -0.24 3.11 17.74
N THR A 31 0.45 3.75 16.81
CA THR A 31 1.64 4.56 17.12
C THR A 31 1.29 5.80 17.93
N ASP A 32 0.15 6.44 17.65
CA ASP A 32 -0.34 7.59 18.43
C ASP A 32 -0.61 7.19 19.88
N ARG A 33 -1.29 6.05 20.09
CA ARG A 33 -1.51 5.51 21.44
C ARG A 33 -0.20 5.17 22.15
N GLN A 34 0.76 4.58 21.45
CA GLN A 34 2.08 4.29 22.00
C GLN A 34 2.82 5.57 22.41
N LEU A 35 2.74 6.63 21.60
CA LEU A 35 3.31 7.94 21.93
C LEU A 35 2.66 8.56 23.17
N GLU A 36 1.33 8.49 23.29
CA GLU A 36 0.62 8.93 24.49
C GLU A 36 1.06 8.17 25.74
N GLN A 37 1.18 6.85 25.65
CA GLN A 37 1.64 6.02 26.78
C GLN A 37 3.09 6.35 27.17
N TYR A 38 3.96 6.61 26.19
CA TYR A 38 5.32 7.06 26.46
C TYR A 38 5.35 8.41 27.18
N HIS A 39 4.59 9.41 26.70
CA HIS A 39 4.49 10.72 27.32
C HIS A 39 3.96 10.66 28.76
N ASN A 40 3.03 9.74 29.03
CA ASN A 40 2.48 9.51 30.37
C ASN A 40 3.37 8.63 31.26
N GLY A 41 4.56 8.23 30.79
CA GLY A 41 5.49 7.36 31.53
C GLY A 41 4.99 5.92 31.72
N GLN A 42 3.96 5.51 30.97
CA GLN A 42 3.35 4.17 31.02
C GLN A 42 4.04 3.16 30.09
N MET A 43 4.92 3.64 29.21
CA MET A 43 5.66 2.82 28.25
C MET A 43 7.09 3.34 28.10
N LEU A 44 8.04 2.44 27.83
CA LEU A 44 9.40 2.79 27.42
C LEU A 44 9.58 2.47 25.94
N ILE A 45 10.32 3.33 25.24
CA ILE A 45 10.77 3.04 23.88
C ILE A 45 11.95 2.07 23.98
N THR A 46 11.81 0.89 23.37
CA THR A 46 12.80 -0.18 23.42
C THR A 46 13.23 -0.58 22.01
N SER A 47 14.44 -1.14 21.86
CA SER A 47 14.92 -1.61 20.55
C SER A 47 13.93 -2.59 19.89
N PRO A 48 13.36 -3.61 20.58
CA PRO A 48 12.40 -4.52 19.95
C PRO A 48 11.12 -3.84 19.45
N LEU A 49 10.64 -2.81 20.17
CA LEU A 49 9.48 -2.03 19.73
C LEU A 49 9.78 -1.26 18.44
N LEU A 50 10.96 -0.64 18.36
CA LEU A 50 11.41 0.07 17.16
C LEU A 50 11.62 -0.88 15.97
N ASP A 51 12.19 -2.06 16.21
CA ASP A 51 12.38 -3.09 15.19
C ASP A 51 11.04 -3.56 14.62
N GLU A 52 10.04 -3.73 15.48
CA GLU A 52 8.69 -4.13 15.04
C GLU A 52 8.01 -3.02 14.24
N GLN A 53 8.09 -1.76 14.69
CA GLN A 53 7.61 -0.61 13.93
C GLN A 53 8.28 -0.52 12.55
N GLN A 54 9.60 -0.74 12.49
CA GLN A 54 10.36 -0.72 11.24
C GLN A 54 9.92 -1.85 10.29
N LYS A 55 9.69 -3.07 10.79
CA LYS A 55 9.19 -4.19 9.98
C LYS A 55 7.83 -3.87 9.35
N GLN A 56 6.93 -3.25 10.11
CA GLN A 56 5.61 -2.88 9.62
C GLN A 56 5.70 -1.84 8.50
N ILE A 57 6.56 -0.82 8.65
CA ILE A 57 6.84 0.17 7.61
C ILE A 57 7.41 -0.48 6.34
N ILE A 58 8.39 -1.39 6.48
CA ILE A 58 8.98 -2.11 5.35
C ILE A 58 7.92 -2.94 4.61
N ASN A 59 7.02 -3.59 5.35
CA ASN A 59 5.94 -4.36 4.77
C ASN A 59 4.97 -3.49 3.96
N ILE A 60 4.53 -2.34 4.52
CA ILE A 60 3.68 -1.38 3.82
C ILE A 60 4.36 -0.89 2.53
N TYR A 61 5.64 -0.54 2.62
CA TYR A 61 6.42 -0.09 1.46
C TYR A 61 6.51 -1.16 0.37
N SER A 62 6.74 -2.42 0.74
CA SER A 62 6.76 -3.55 -0.20
C SER A 62 5.42 -3.75 -0.93
N GLN A 63 4.30 -3.60 -0.22
CA GLN A 63 2.97 -3.70 -0.81
C GLN A 63 2.68 -2.55 -1.78
N LEU A 64 3.09 -1.32 -1.44
CA LEU A 64 3.00 -0.17 -2.34
C LEU A 64 3.84 -0.35 -3.61
N GLN A 65 5.05 -0.90 -3.49
CA GLN A 65 5.89 -1.21 -4.64
C GLN A 65 5.25 -2.24 -5.58
N THR A 66 4.55 -3.23 -5.02
CA THR A 66 3.78 -4.19 -5.81
C THR A 66 2.65 -3.50 -6.56
N CYS A 67 1.85 -2.67 -5.88
CA CYS A 67 0.76 -1.92 -6.54
C CYS A 67 1.28 -0.99 -7.64
N LYS A 68 2.44 -0.35 -7.43
CA LYS A 68 3.09 0.49 -8.45
C LYS A 68 3.46 -0.31 -9.70
N LYS A 69 4.01 -1.52 -9.53
CA LYS A 69 4.33 -2.40 -10.67
C LYS A 69 3.06 -2.81 -11.42
N ASP A 70 2.04 -3.24 -10.71
CA ASP A 70 0.75 -3.64 -11.29
C ASP A 70 0.12 -2.48 -12.10
N LEU A 71 0.20 -1.25 -11.57
CA LEU A 71 -0.31 -0.05 -12.23
C LEU A 71 0.49 0.30 -13.50
N ASN A 72 1.82 0.19 -13.46
CA ASN A 72 2.65 0.37 -14.65
C ASN A 72 2.31 -0.65 -15.74
N THR A 73 2.07 -1.91 -15.37
CA THR A 73 1.62 -2.94 -16.33
C THR A 73 0.27 -2.57 -16.95
N CYS A 74 -0.69 -2.10 -16.15
CA CYS A 74 -1.98 -1.62 -16.67
C CYS A 74 -1.79 -0.46 -17.65
N GLN A 75 -0.93 0.51 -17.32
CA GLN A 75 -0.64 1.65 -18.19
C GLN A 75 -0.02 1.21 -19.52
N THR A 76 0.94 0.29 -19.51
CA THR A 76 1.54 -0.25 -20.74
C THR A 76 0.49 -0.92 -21.60
N ASN A 77 -0.38 -1.75 -21.01
CA ASN A 77 -1.44 -2.44 -21.75
C ASN A 77 -2.42 -1.44 -22.40
N LEU A 78 -2.81 -0.38 -21.68
CA LEU A 78 -3.67 0.68 -22.24
C LEU A 78 -3.01 1.39 -23.42
N ASN A 79 -1.73 1.76 -23.29
CA ASN A 79 -0.99 2.43 -24.36
C ASN A 79 -0.85 1.55 -25.62
N GLU A 80 -0.67 0.22 -25.45
CA GLU A 80 -0.64 -0.71 -26.57
C GLU A 80 -2.00 -0.86 -27.25
N MET A 81 -3.08 -0.84 -26.47
CA MET A 81 -4.44 -0.88 -27.01
C MET A 81 -4.80 0.38 -27.80
N GLU A 82 -4.45 1.57 -27.30
CA GLU A 82 -4.68 2.83 -28.02
C GLU A 82 -3.97 2.84 -29.38
N LYS A 83 -2.71 2.39 -29.43
CA LYS A 83 -1.95 2.29 -30.69
C LYS A 83 -2.58 1.33 -31.70
N ASN A 84 -3.17 0.24 -31.23
CA ASN A 84 -3.82 -0.75 -32.09
C ASN A 84 -5.22 -0.32 -32.55
N GLU A 85 -5.87 0.65 -31.88
CA GLU A 85 -7.14 1.24 -32.33
C GLU A 85 -6.93 2.37 -33.36
N GLU A 86 -5.72 2.93 -33.46
CA GLU A 86 -5.33 3.95 -34.44
C GLU A 86 -4.83 3.40 -35.79
N HIS A 87 -4.78 2.07 -35.98
CA HIS A 87 -4.36 1.39 -37.21
C HIS A 87 -5.45 0.43 -37.71
#